data_AF-A0A8S9XBS0-F1
#
_entry.id   AF-A0A8S9XBS0-F1
#
_cell.length_a   1.000
_cell.length_b   1.000
_cell.length_c   1.000
_cell.angle_alpha   90.00
_cell.angle_beta   90.00
_cell.angle_gamma   90.00
#
_symmetry.space_group_name_H-M   'P 1'
#
loop_
_entity.id
_entity.type
_entity.pdbx_description
1 polymer ?
#
loop_
_entity_poly.entity_id
_entity_poly.type
_entity_poly.pdbx_seq_one_letter_code
_entity_poly.pdbx_strand_id
1 'polypeptide(L)'
;MVNLVSVPITLLSFIIHFEFGLLSEVRQKRVLYGRISVRSDRDYTPSFRYFVFFSDTRPAKFWEFFGLYLSPDPEDLACGGSLITPYIIQTAAHCIATVVNKGKFYSDVLPTHIDENPLYAYIGHNIATDMKYWLDPQVYNVFLSSKRPAKFWQFWGILLNPDPDDLECGGSLVTPYIIQTAAHCVAYAVDEGRRFSPIKTIDPNEDPLYAYIGHNIATDMKYWLDPQLFVAFPKTKHVNFGYSYISGWIHDFGLIVTKTNVIERTPKAKINYVPAYPENDIKSFYDEAMQNEYTCLHIGHGYWRITFDPSAGPTVATQTSDPVRWGWRTLMSESDCESIMYPPKDKRAFKFNYTKERTWVCSQSWKHDTEQENLLYHTNRGDSGGPVTCNNVFFAVVSGGTNPDDPDIVTFDSAIVHVLFEHAAEHRARFIEFYTKLAFDTRGALDTSSTALIAHSLLLLAFILNSLVSS
;
A
#
# COMPACT_ATOMS: atom_id res chain seq x y z
N MET A 1 -6.98 -71.82 -8.31
CA MET A 1 -8.06 -70.82 -8.46
C MET A 1 -8.25 -70.09 -7.15
N VAL A 2 -7.69 -68.88 -7.01
CA VAL A 2 -8.22 -67.78 -6.22
C VAL A 2 -7.92 -66.51 -7.03
N ASN A 3 -8.94 -65.68 -7.19
CA ASN A 3 -9.06 -64.64 -8.21
C ASN A 3 -8.18 -63.40 -7.94
N LEU A 4 -7.77 -62.81 -9.05
CA LEU A 4 -6.63 -61.91 -9.25
C LEU A 4 -7.07 -60.42 -9.35
N VAL A 5 -7.89 -59.93 -8.43
CA VAL A 5 -8.50 -58.57 -8.53
C VAL A 5 -8.22 -57.65 -7.33
N SER A 6 -7.47 -58.07 -6.30
CA SER A 6 -7.26 -57.24 -5.09
C SER A 6 -5.84 -56.66 -4.93
N VAL A 7 -4.93 -56.85 -5.89
CA VAL A 7 -3.52 -56.44 -5.77
C VAL A 7 -3.20 -55.02 -6.32
N PRO A 8 -3.94 -54.40 -7.28
CA PRO A 8 -3.51 -53.09 -7.79
C PRO A 8 -4.00 -51.88 -6.96
N ILE A 9 -4.96 -52.05 -6.05
CA ILE A 9 -5.51 -50.92 -5.26
C ILE A 9 -4.71 -50.70 -3.96
N THR A 10 -4.20 -51.76 -3.33
CA THR A 10 -3.41 -51.65 -2.09
C THR A 10 -1.97 -51.19 -2.33
N LEU A 11 -1.36 -51.50 -3.48
CA LEU A 11 -0.01 -51.01 -3.82
C LEU A 11 -0.03 -49.52 -4.20
N LEU A 12 -1.09 -49.03 -4.87
CA LEU A 12 -1.20 -47.61 -5.24
C LEU A 12 -1.43 -46.72 -4.01
N SER A 13 -2.19 -47.19 -3.01
CA SER A 13 -2.34 -46.48 -1.74
C SER A 13 -1.02 -46.40 -0.94
N PHE A 14 -0.16 -47.42 -1.02
CA PHE A 14 1.15 -47.40 -0.37
C PHE A 14 2.15 -46.46 -1.07
N ILE A 15 2.16 -46.40 -2.40
CA ILE A 15 3.07 -45.51 -3.15
C ILE A 15 2.66 -44.04 -3.00
N ILE A 16 1.35 -43.73 -3.01
CA ILE A 16 0.88 -42.35 -2.80
C ILE A 16 1.11 -41.88 -1.35
N HIS A 17 1.01 -42.77 -0.34
CA HIS A 17 1.37 -42.41 1.03
C HIS A 17 2.89 -42.29 1.24
N PHE A 18 3.72 -42.99 0.46
CA PHE A 18 5.18 -42.88 0.58
C PHE A 18 5.74 -41.65 -0.15
N GLU A 19 5.16 -41.23 -1.28
CA GLU A 19 5.56 -39.99 -1.96
C GLU A 19 5.06 -38.72 -1.24
N PHE A 20 3.87 -38.74 -0.61
CA PHE A 20 3.45 -37.63 0.26
C PHE A 20 4.16 -37.61 1.63
N GLY A 21 4.75 -38.72 2.06
CA GLY A 21 5.58 -38.80 3.26
C GLY A 21 7.00 -38.23 3.08
N LEU A 22 7.48 -38.05 1.84
CA LEU A 22 8.84 -37.58 1.54
C LEU A 22 8.92 -36.17 0.97
N LEU A 23 7.80 -35.48 0.73
CA LEU A 23 7.77 -34.07 0.27
C LEU A 23 6.99 -33.13 1.18
N SER A 24 6.65 -33.58 2.38
CA SER A 24 6.28 -32.72 3.50
C SER A 24 7.26 -32.95 4.63
N GLU A 25 8.54 -32.60 4.42
CA GLU A 25 9.25 -31.97 5.53
C GLU A 25 8.50 -30.67 5.82
N VAL A 26 7.47 -30.79 6.65
CA VAL A 26 7.11 -29.75 7.60
C VAL A 26 8.45 -29.28 8.12
N ARG A 27 8.90 -28.10 7.72
CA ARG A 27 9.97 -27.41 8.44
C ARG A 27 9.47 -27.40 9.87
N GLN A 28 9.98 -28.31 10.69
CA GLN A 28 9.76 -28.24 12.12
C GLN A 28 10.18 -26.83 12.47
N LYS A 29 9.24 -26.02 13.00
CA LYS A 29 9.64 -24.82 13.70
C LYS A 29 10.74 -25.27 14.63
N ARG A 30 11.96 -24.80 14.40
CA ARG A 30 13.06 -24.98 15.35
C ARG A 30 12.62 -24.20 16.59
N VAL A 31 11.85 -24.85 17.45
CA VAL A 31 11.83 -24.50 18.85
C VAL A 31 13.27 -24.71 19.27
N LEU A 32 13.96 -23.61 19.55
CA LEU A 32 15.28 -23.64 20.17
C LEU A 32 15.13 -24.45 21.45
N TYR A 33 15.52 -25.73 21.40
CA TYR A 33 15.63 -26.55 22.60
C TYR A 33 16.73 -25.90 23.44
N GLY A 34 16.33 -25.17 24.49
CA GLY A 34 17.25 -24.70 25.51
C GLY A 34 17.85 -25.90 26.23
N ARG A 35 19.17 -26.05 26.20
CA ARG A 35 19.88 -26.89 27.18
C ARG A 35 20.04 -26.08 28.46
N ILE A 36 19.92 -26.73 29.61
CA ILE A 36 20.33 -26.11 30.88
C ILE A 36 21.84 -25.92 30.80
N SER A 37 22.30 -24.68 30.64
CA SER A 37 23.71 -24.33 30.61
C SER A 37 24.11 -23.68 31.93
N VAL A 38 25.37 -23.89 32.34
CA VAL A 38 25.93 -23.27 33.54
C VAL A 38 26.11 -21.78 33.24
N ARG A 39 26.08 -20.91 34.26
CA ARG A 39 26.00 -19.43 34.07
C ARG A 39 27.10 -18.84 33.16
N SER A 40 28.23 -19.54 32.97
CA SER A 40 29.34 -19.20 32.07
C SER A 40 29.15 -19.61 30.60
N ASP A 41 28.19 -20.47 30.28
CA ASP A 41 27.90 -20.94 28.91
C ASP A 41 26.83 -20.08 28.22
N ARG A 42 26.46 -18.93 28.79
CA ARG A 42 25.51 -17.99 28.19
C ARG A 42 26.12 -17.13 27.08
N ASP A 43 27.43 -17.21 26.88
CA ASP A 43 28.17 -16.15 26.19
C ASP A 43 28.46 -16.41 24.71
N TYR A 44 28.13 -17.59 24.16
CA TYR A 44 28.13 -17.80 22.70
C TYR A 44 27.32 -19.04 22.27
N THR A 45 26.42 -18.87 21.30
CA THR A 45 25.79 -19.97 20.55
C THR A 45 26.15 -19.84 19.08
N PRO A 46 26.31 -20.95 18.33
CA PRO A 46 26.39 -20.89 16.88
C PRO A 46 25.17 -20.15 16.31
N SER A 47 25.36 -18.97 15.72
CA SER A 47 24.29 -18.22 15.08
C SER A 47 23.89 -18.86 13.74
N PHE A 48 22.78 -18.37 13.20
CA PHE A 48 22.30 -18.81 11.90
C PHE A 48 23.12 -18.15 10.78
N ARG A 49 23.40 -18.90 9.71
CA ARG A 49 24.20 -18.43 8.56
C ARG A 49 23.66 -17.20 7.82
N TYR A 50 22.43 -16.77 8.11
CA TYR A 50 21.82 -15.59 7.54
C TYR A 50 21.96 -14.34 8.42
N PHE A 51 22.53 -14.45 9.62
CA PHE A 51 22.87 -13.27 10.42
C PHE A 51 24.08 -12.59 9.82
N VAL A 52 24.01 -11.26 9.79
CA VAL A 52 25.12 -10.41 9.38
C VAL A 52 25.38 -9.34 10.42
N PHE A 53 26.62 -8.89 10.51
CA PHE A 53 27.05 -7.82 11.39
C PHE A 53 27.73 -6.75 10.56
N PHE A 54 27.41 -5.49 10.84
CA PHE A 54 27.90 -4.34 10.10
C PHE A 54 29.03 -3.66 10.87
N SER A 55 30.12 -3.37 10.17
CA SER A 55 31.25 -2.60 10.70
C SER A 55 31.44 -1.32 9.90
N ASP A 56 31.84 -0.24 10.58
CA ASP A 56 32.26 1.01 9.94
C ASP A 56 33.64 0.88 9.25
N THR A 57 34.40 -0.18 9.60
CA THR A 57 35.75 -0.42 9.09
C THR A 57 35.84 -1.74 8.33
N ARG A 58 36.71 -1.75 7.32
CA ARG A 58 37.23 -2.96 6.69
C ARG A 58 38.75 -3.06 6.86
N PRO A 59 39.33 -4.27 6.85
CA PRO A 59 40.78 -4.47 6.86
C PRO A 59 41.48 -3.67 5.76
N ALA A 60 42.63 -3.07 6.07
CA ALA A 60 43.40 -2.35 5.05
C ALA A 60 43.86 -3.32 3.94
N LYS A 61 43.84 -2.87 2.67
CA LYS A 61 44.23 -3.68 1.49
C LYS A 61 45.59 -4.38 1.62
N PHE A 62 46.52 -3.79 2.37
CA PHE A 62 47.82 -4.38 2.66
C PHE A 62 47.68 -5.69 3.46
N TRP A 63 46.79 -5.73 4.46
CA TRP A 63 46.52 -6.90 5.29
C TRP A 63 45.69 -7.96 4.57
N GLU A 64 44.79 -7.51 3.68
CA GLU A 64 44.03 -8.37 2.77
C GLU A 64 44.96 -9.21 1.86
N PHE A 65 45.98 -8.57 1.28
CA PHE A 65 46.96 -9.23 0.41
C PHE A 65 47.76 -10.35 1.11
N PHE A 66 48.01 -10.20 2.41
CA PHE A 66 48.74 -11.20 3.21
C PHE A 66 47.83 -12.16 3.99
N GLY A 67 46.51 -12.01 3.90
CA GLY A 67 45.54 -12.87 4.61
C GLY A 67 45.59 -12.75 6.14
N LEU A 68 46.03 -11.60 6.66
CA LEU A 68 46.19 -11.32 8.09
C LEU A 68 45.19 -10.24 8.53
N TYR A 69 44.71 -10.28 9.78
CA TYR A 69 43.82 -9.27 10.38
C TYR A 69 42.58 -8.92 9.54
N LEU A 70 41.87 -9.95 9.05
CA LEU A 70 40.67 -9.81 8.21
C LEU A 70 39.36 -9.55 8.99
N SER A 71 39.44 -9.59 10.32
CA SER A 71 38.31 -9.37 11.22
C SER A 71 38.13 -7.90 11.57
N PRO A 72 36.89 -7.42 11.73
CA PRO A 72 36.64 -6.10 12.27
C PRO A 72 37.10 -6.04 13.73
N ASP A 73 37.48 -4.85 14.19
CA ASP A 73 37.59 -4.61 15.62
C ASP A 73 36.18 -4.74 16.23
N PRO A 74 36.00 -5.48 17.35
CA PRO A 74 34.72 -5.50 18.05
C PRO A 74 34.13 -4.11 18.33
N GLU A 75 34.98 -3.09 18.52
CA GLU A 75 34.54 -1.71 18.75
C GLU A 75 33.94 -1.03 17.51
N ASP A 76 34.25 -1.52 16.30
CA ASP A 76 33.77 -0.97 15.03
C ASP A 76 32.42 -1.57 14.59
N LEU A 77 31.91 -2.57 15.31
CA LEU A 77 30.62 -3.20 15.01
C LEU A 77 29.45 -2.28 15.40
N ALA A 78 28.87 -1.62 14.40
CA ALA A 78 27.80 -0.64 14.60
C ALA A 78 26.41 -1.29 14.66
N CYS A 79 26.14 -2.31 13.83
CA CYS A 79 24.78 -2.82 13.62
C CYS A 79 24.71 -4.33 13.30
N GLY A 80 23.50 -4.90 13.39
CA GLY A 80 23.20 -6.26 12.96
C GLY A 80 22.10 -6.31 11.91
N GLY A 81 22.00 -7.42 11.18
CA GLY A 81 21.00 -7.60 10.13
C GLY A 81 20.74 -9.06 9.76
N SER A 82 19.91 -9.25 8.74
CA SER A 82 19.58 -10.57 8.19
C SER A 82 19.65 -10.58 6.68
N LEU A 83 20.37 -11.55 6.13
CA LEU A 83 20.42 -11.84 4.71
C LEU A 83 19.09 -12.48 4.26
N ILE A 84 18.28 -11.73 3.51
CA ILE A 84 16.97 -12.18 3.00
C ILE A 84 17.13 -12.89 1.65
N THR A 85 18.04 -12.38 0.82
CA THR A 85 18.45 -12.97 -0.45
C THR A 85 19.97 -12.87 -0.56
N PRO A 86 20.64 -13.53 -1.53
CA PRO A 86 22.09 -13.42 -1.70
C PRO A 86 22.64 -11.99 -1.83
N TYR A 87 21.79 -11.00 -2.13
CA TYR A 87 22.17 -9.61 -2.36
C TYR A 87 21.38 -8.60 -1.51
N ILE A 88 20.39 -9.05 -0.73
CA ILE A 88 19.51 -8.17 0.05
C ILE A 88 19.66 -8.50 1.53
N ILE A 89 20.08 -7.49 2.29
CA ILE A 89 20.21 -7.55 3.74
C ILE A 89 19.20 -6.58 4.35
N GLN A 90 18.36 -7.07 5.26
CA GLN A 90 17.49 -6.23 6.07
C GLN A 90 18.20 -5.89 7.38
N THR A 91 18.23 -4.60 7.70
CA THR A 91 18.79 -4.04 8.92
C THR A 91 17.85 -2.96 9.49
N ALA A 92 18.14 -2.46 10.68
CA ALA A 92 17.37 -1.35 11.24
C ALA A 92 17.62 -0.06 10.43
N ALA A 93 16.56 0.72 10.21
CA ALA A 93 16.65 1.96 9.42
C ALA A 93 17.68 2.95 10.00
N HIS A 94 17.78 3.05 11.34
CA HIS A 94 18.75 3.93 12.00
C HIS A 94 20.22 3.53 11.78
N CYS A 95 20.49 2.33 11.26
CA CYS A 95 21.85 1.91 10.91
C CYS A 95 22.33 2.54 9.60
N ILE A 96 21.41 2.78 8.66
CA ILE A 96 21.74 3.17 7.28
C ILE A 96 21.13 4.52 6.89
N ALA A 97 20.64 5.28 7.87
CA ALA A 97 19.95 6.54 7.61
C ALA A 97 20.04 7.53 8.76
N THR A 98 20.04 8.81 8.40
CA THR A 98 20.09 9.94 9.32
C THR A 98 18.72 10.56 9.50
N VAL A 99 18.49 11.07 10.71
CA VAL A 99 17.25 11.72 11.10
C VAL A 99 17.29 13.18 10.68
N VAL A 100 16.37 13.59 9.81
CA VAL A 100 16.18 14.98 9.39
C VAL A 100 15.07 15.60 10.22
N ASN A 101 15.45 16.33 11.25
CA ASN A 101 14.49 16.99 12.13
C ASN A 101 14.00 18.30 11.49
N LYS A 102 12.73 18.30 11.05
CA LYS A 102 12.06 19.47 10.45
C LYS A 102 11.12 20.19 11.41
N GLY A 103 11.33 20.07 12.73
CA GLY A 103 10.49 20.72 13.74
C GLY A 103 9.11 20.09 13.93
N LYS A 104 8.95 18.81 13.57
CA LYS A 104 7.74 18.00 13.81
C LYS A 104 8.01 16.99 14.93
N PHE A 105 6.95 16.45 15.57
CA PHE A 105 7.04 15.37 16.56
C PHE A 105 7.66 14.07 16.01
N TYR A 106 7.67 13.90 14.68
CA TYR A 106 8.30 12.81 13.94
C TYR A 106 9.30 13.39 12.94
N SER A 107 10.46 12.75 12.80
CA SER A 107 11.51 13.19 11.88
C SER A 107 11.58 12.27 10.67
N ASP A 108 11.80 12.87 9.49
CA ASP A 108 12.04 12.11 8.26
C ASP A 108 13.39 11.39 8.39
N VAL A 109 13.53 10.24 7.73
CA VAL A 109 14.76 9.45 7.76
C VAL A 109 15.30 9.34 6.33
N LEU A 110 16.48 9.88 6.08
CA LEU A 110 17.11 9.82 4.75
C LEU A 110 18.25 8.80 4.76
N PRO A 111 18.32 7.88 3.76
CA PRO A 111 19.42 6.96 3.67
C PRO A 111 20.74 7.73 3.56
N THR A 112 21.73 7.34 4.36
CA THR A 112 23.07 7.92 4.28
C THR A 112 23.72 7.58 2.95
N HIS A 113 24.57 8.45 2.43
CA HIS A 113 25.35 8.09 1.27
C HIS A 113 26.43 7.07 1.65
N ILE A 114 26.64 6.05 0.83
CA ILE A 114 27.64 4.99 1.11
C ILE A 114 29.05 5.56 1.17
N ASP A 115 29.33 6.59 0.37
CA ASP A 115 30.62 7.27 0.38
C ASP A 115 30.86 8.08 1.67
N GLU A 116 29.80 8.44 2.39
CA GLU A 116 29.89 9.18 3.65
C GLU A 116 30.01 8.23 4.84
N ASN A 117 29.22 7.14 4.87
CA ASN A 117 29.20 6.16 5.97
C ASN A 117 29.02 4.73 5.42
N PRO A 118 30.11 4.07 4.97
CA PRO A 118 30.04 2.69 4.48
C PRO A 118 29.94 1.70 5.65
N LEU A 119 29.02 0.75 5.54
CA LEU A 119 28.79 -0.34 6.49
C LEU A 119 29.05 -1.67 5.79
N TYR A 120 30.15 -2.31 6.17
CA TYR A 120 30.58 -3.58 5.61
C TYR A 120 29.86 -4.73 6.32
N ALA A 121 29.17 -5.59 5.56
CA ALA A 121 28.36 -6.66 6.12
C ALA A 121 29.15 -7.96 6.25
N TYR A 122 29.57 -8.31 7.46
CA TYR A 122 30.26 -9.56 7.77
C TYR A 122 29.27 -10.71 7.94
N ILE A 123 29.57 -11.85 7.30
CA ILE A 123 28.66 -13.00 7.22
C ILE A 123 29.22 -14.20 7.98
N GLY A 124 28.36 -14.86 8.75
CA GLY A 124 28.54 -16.28 9.09
C GLY A 124 29.48 -16.60 10.25
N HIS A 125 29.80 -15.64 11.12
CA HIS A 125 30.60 -15.86 12.33
C HIS A 125 29.99 -15.18 13.56
N ASN A 126 30.20 -15.79 14.74
CA ASN A 126 29.63 -15.32 16.03
C ASN A 126 30.62 -14.52 16.87
N ILE A 127 31.89 -14.61 16.51
CA ILE A 127 32.98 -13.98 17.20
C ILE A 127 33.54 -12.96 16.23
N ALA A 128 33.54 -11.68 16.63
CA ALA A 128 33.99 -10.57 15.80
C ALA A 128 35.39 -10.83 15.22
N THR A 129 36.32 -11.33 16.05
CA THR A 129 37.70 -11.67 15.65
C THR A 129 37.81 -12.81 14.63
N ASP A 130 36.73 -13.56 14.38
CA ASP A 130 36.69 -14.66 13.40
C ASP A 130 35.95 -14.30 12.11
N MET A 131 35.36 -13.10 12.01
CA MET A 131 34.61 -12.65 10.84
C MET A 131 35.56 -12.33 9.68
N LYS A 132 35.75 -13.26 8.74
CA LYS A 132 36.71 -13.10 7.61
C LYS A 132 36.07 -12.76 6.27
N TYR A 133 34.75 -12.85 6.17
CA TYR A 133 34.00 -12.65 4.94
C TYR A 133 33.03 -11.50 5.12
N TRP A 134 33.15 -10.50 4.25
CA TRP A 134 32.24 -9.36 4.21
C TRP A 134 31.72 -9.09 2.79
N LEU A 135 30.63 -8.35 2.72
CA LEU A 135 30.10 -7.77 1.49
C LEU A 135 30.17 -6.25 1.56
N ASP A 136 30.58 -5.64 0.46
CA ASP A 136 30.59 -4.19 0.29
C ASP A 136 29.16 -3.70 -0.01
N PRO A 137 28.66 -2.65 0.68
CA PRO A 137 27.36 -2.08 0.39
C PRO A 137 27.38 -1.38 -0.97
N GLN A 138 26.33 -1.59 -1.78
CA GLN A 138 26.17 -0.90 -3.07
C GLN A 138 25.10 0.18 -3.04
N VAL A 139 24.01 -0.05 -2.31
CA VAL A 139 22.90 0.90 -2.15
C VAL A 139 22.30 0.72 -0.75
N TYR A 140 22.03 1.82 -0.06
CA TYR A 140 21.13 1.82 1.10
C TYR A 140 19.74 2.22 0.67
N ASN A 141 18.75 1.50 1.19
CA ASN A 141 17.35 1.80 0.95
C ASN A 141 16.61 1.75 2.29
N VAL A 142 15.91 2.83 2.61
CA VAL A 142 15.02 2.90 3.76
C VAL A 142 13.60 3.07 3.27
N PHE A 143 12.75 2.11 3.64
CA PHE A 143 11.32 2.20 3.41
C PHE A 143 10.71 3.18 4.42
N LEU A 144 10.31 4.34 3.94
CA LEU A 144 9.56 5.34 4.71
C LEU A 144 8.12 4.85 4.91
N SER A 145 7.84 4.14 6.00
CA SER A 145 6.46 3.92 6.47
C SER A 145 6.32 4.56 7.84
N SER A 146 5.77 5.77 7.86
CA SER A 146 5.59 6.62 9.04
C SER A 146 4.28 6.39 9.80
N LYS A 147 3.60 5.24 9.62
CA LYS A 147 2.27 5.02 10.19
C LYS A 147 2.10 3.68 10.90
N ARG A 148 2.70 3.49 12.09
CA ARG A 148 2.36 2.33 12.94
C ARG A 148 2.44 2.61 14.43
N PRO A 149 1.27 2.69 15.09
CA PRO A 149 1.18 2.08 16.42
C PRO A 149 -0.13 1.29 16.60
N ALA A 150 -0.22 0.07 16.04
CA ALA A 150 -1.25 -0.91 16.48
C ALA A 150 -0.95 -2.39 16.15
N LYS A 151 0.22 -2.71 15.59
CA LYS A 151 0.46 -4.02 14.94
C LYS A 151 0.59 -5.21 15.87
N PHE A 152 0.98 -5.02 17.12
CA PHE A 152 1.18 -6.13 18.05
C PHE A 152 -0.13 -6.82 18.43
N TRP A 153 -1.22 -6.06 18.61
CA TRP A 153 -2.50 -6.60 19.08
C TRP A 153 -3.42 -7.09 17.94
N GLN A 154 -3.33 -6.48 16.76
CA GLN A 154 -4.01 -6.96 15.54
C GLN A 154 -3.49 -8.34 15.10
N PHE A 155 -2.19 -8.61 15.26
CA PHE A 155 -1.59 -9.92 14.95
C PHE A 155 -2.18 -11.06 15.81
N TRP A 156 -2.62 -10.76 17.03
CA TRP A 156 -3.25 -11.72 17.93
C TRP A 156 -4.79 -11.70 17.89
N GLY A 157 -5.40 -10.88 17.02
CA GLY A 157 -6.87 -10.76 16.92
C GLY A 157 -7.53 -10.18 18.18
N ILE A 158 -6.79 -9.42 19.00
CA ILE A 158 -7.28 -8.89 20.28
C ILE A 158 -7.94 -7.51 20.11
N LEU A 159 -7.60 -6.77 19.05
CA LEU A 159 -8.33 -5.58 18.60
C LEU A 159 -8.96 -5.89 17.24
N LEU A 160 -10.24 -6.22 17.24
CA LEU A 160 -11.00 -6.56 16.02
C LEU A 160 -11.69 -5.35 15.39
N ASN A 161 -11.82 -4.25 16.15
CA ASN A 161 -12.54 -3.06 15.72
C ASN A 161 -11.52 -1.90 15.59
N PRO A 162 -11.62 -1.08 14.52
CA PRO A 162 -10.76 0.07 14.35
C PRO A 162 -11.09 1.12 15.42
N ASP A 163 -10.05 1.78 15.94
CA ASP A 163 -10.26 3.08 16.56
C ASP A 163 -10.74 4.05 15.45
N PRO A 164 -11.78 4.88 15.69
CA PRO A 164 -12.14 5.92 14.73
C PRO A 164 -10.91 6.64 14.18
N ASP A 165 -9.95 7.02 15.03
CA ASP A 165 -8.77 7.79 14.65
C ASP A 165 -7.82 7.05 13.67
N ASP A 166 -7.99 5.73 13.48
CA ASP A 166 -7.26 4.91 12.49
C ASP A 166 -7.93 4.92 11.09
N LEU A 167 -9.10 5.55 10.92
CA LEU A 167 -9.81 5.62 9.64
C LEU A 167 -9.12 6.61 8.69
N GLU A 168 -8.54 6.08 7.63
CA GLU A 168 -7.79 6.88 6.64
C GLU A 168 -8.65 7.37 5.49
N CYS A 169 -9.51 6.49 4.95
CA CYS A 169 -10.29 6.71 3.74
C CYS A 169 -11.61 5.94 3.76
N GLY A 170 -12.57 6.42 2.98
CA GLY A 170 -13.76 5.69 2.56
C GLY A 170 -13.54 4.84 1.31
N GLY A 171 -14.60 4.12 0.94
CA GLY A 171 -14.60 3.28 -0.26
C GLY A 171 -15.98 2.71 -0.57
N SER A 172 -16.13 2.20 -1.78
CA SER A 172 -17.38 1.62 -2.27
C SER A 172 -17.14 0.24 -2.86
N LEU A 173 -17.90 -0.77 -2.40
CA LEU A 173 -17.82 -2.13 -2.94
C LEU A 173 -18.38 -2.14 -4.37
N VAL A 174 -17.52 -2.27 -5.38
CA VAL A 174 -17.94 -2.37 -6.79
C VAL A 174 -18.20 -3.82 -7.17
N THR A 175 -17.44 -4.75 -6.57
CA THR A 175 -17.61 -6.20 -6.77
C THR A 175 -17.40 -6.92 -5.43
N PRO A 176 -17.63 -8.25 -5.35
CA PRO A 176 -17.35 -9.02 -4.14
C PRO A 176 -15.89 -9.00 -3.66
N TYR A 177 -14.94 -8.48 -4.45
CA TYR A 177 -13.52 -8.46 -4.09
C TYR A 177 -12.79 -7.20 -4.56
N ILE A 178 -13.50 -6.22 -5.14
CA ILE A 178 -12.92 -4.95 -5.57
C ILE A 178 -13.68 -3.80 -4.92
N ILE A 179 -12.94 -2.93 -4.25
CA ILE A 179 -13.42 -1.70 -3.63
C ILE A 179 -12.85 -0.52 -4.42
N GLN A 180 -13.73 0.40 -4.83
CA GLN A 180 -13.35 1.71 -5.33
C GLN A 180 -13.03 2.64 -4.17
N THR A 181 -11.92 3.35 -4.29
CA THR A 181 -11.51 4.44 -3.39
C THR A 181 -10.79 5.51 -4.21
N ALA A 182 -10.16 6.48 -3.55
CA ALA A 182 -9.34 7.47 -4.22
C ALA A 182 -7.92 6.93 -4.47
N ALA A 183 -7.24 7.37 -5.52
CA ALA A 183 -5.89 6.92 -5.81
C ALA A 183 -4.92 7.34 -4.69
N HIS A 184 -5.08 8.55 -4.15
CA HIS A 184 -4.25 9.04 -3.05
C HIS A 184 -4.42 8.28 -1.73
N CYS A 185 -5.45 7.44 -1.61
CA CYS A 185 -5.61 6.52 -0.47
C CYS A 185 -4.69 5.31 -0.57
N VAL A 186 -4.36 4.87 -1.79
CA VAL A 186 -3.64 3.62 -2.07
C VAL A 186 -2.30 3.84 -2.78
N ALA A 187 -1.94 5.11 -2.99
CA ALA A 187 -0.75 5.52 -3.71
C ALA A 187 -0.31 6.91 -3.25
N TYR A 188 0.96 7.23 -3.47
CA TYR A 188 1.52 8.54 -3.15
C TYR A 188 2.18 9.18 -4.37
N ALA A 189 2.18 10.51 -4.39
CA ALA A 189 2.89 11.28 -5.39
C ALA A 189 4.40 11.20 -5.13
N VAL A 190 5.18 10.84 -6.15
CA VAL A 190 6.64 10.90 -6.08
C VAL A 190 7.04 12.34 -6.41
N ASP A 191 7.45 13.10 -5.38
CA ASP A 191 7.89 14.48 -5.56
C ASP A 191 9.28 14.51 -6.20
N GLU A 192 9.29 14.66 -7.52
CA GLU A 192 10.50 14.84 -8.32
C GLU A 192 10.73 16.32 -8.68
N GLY A 193 10.10 17.27 -7.97
CA GLY A 193 10.08 18.69 -8.35
C GLY A 193 9.38 18.96 -9.68
N ARG A 194 8.57 17.99 -10.15
CA ARG A 194 7.83 18.05 -11.41
C ARG A 194 6.43 18.62 -11.19
N ARG A 195 5.91 19.31 -12.21
CA ARG A 195 4.56 19.90 -12.21
C ARG A 195 3.44 18.88 -12.10
N PHE A 196 3.66 17.71 -12.71
CA PHE A 196 2.83 16.54 -12.57
C PHE A 196 3.71 15.48 -11.92
N SER A 197 3.37 15.13 -10.69
CA SER A 197 4.11 14.07 -10.00
C SER A 197 3.58 12.72 -10.45
N PRO A 198 4.44 11.80 -10.90
CA PRO A 198 4.03 10.42 -11.12
C PRO A 198 3.60 9.81 -9.79
N ILE A 199 2.70 8.83 -9.88
CA ILE A 199 2.13 8.17 -8.71
C ILE A 199 2.80 6.81 -8.53
N LYS A 200 3.16 6.49 -7.29
CA LYS A 200 3.65 5.17 -6.90
C LYS A 200 2.63 4.53 -5.96
N THR A 201 2.13 3.38 -6.38
CA THR A 201 1.20 2.58 -5.59
C THR A 201 1.90 2.02 -4.35
N ILE A 202 1.17 2.00 -3.23
CA ILE A 202 1.60 1.41 -1.97
C ILE A 202 1.59 -0.12 -2.11
N ASP A 203 2.54 -0.82 -1.46
CA ASP A 203 2.50 -2.28 -1.36
C ASP A 203 1.59 -2.68 -0.17
N PRO A 204 0.51 -3.45 -0.38
CA PRO A 204 -0.40 -3.86 0.70
C PRO A 204 0.25 -4.76 1.76
N ASN A 205 1.41 -5.37 1.49
CA ASN A 205 2.17 -6.10 2.50
C ASN A 205 3.02 -5.15 3.37
N GLU A 206 3.49 -4.05 2.78
CA GLU A 206 4.28 -3.04 3.47
C GLU A 206 3.41 -2.07 4.25
N ASP A 207 2.22 -1.71 3.76
CA ASP A 207 1.27 -0.83 4.44
C ASP A 207 -0.19 -1.27 4.17
N PRO A 208 -0.71 -2.24 4.95
CA PRO A 208 -2.03 -2.79 4.72
C PRO A 208 -3.13 -1.82 5.13
N LEU A 209 -4.09 -1.62 4.22
CA LEU A 209 -5.38 -0.97 4.49
C LEU A 209 -6.47 -2.04 4.54
N TYR A 210 -7.02 -2.28 5.73
CA TYR A 210 -8.13 -3.21 5.92
C TYR A 210 -9.45 -2.51 5.64
N ALA A 211 -10.28 -3.11 4.77
CA ALA A 211 -11.57 -2.52 4.43
C ALA A 211 -12.67 -3.09 5.31
N TYR A 212 -13.25 -2.25 6.17
CA TYR A 212 -14.38 -2.62 7.02
C TYR A 212 -15.72 -2.38 6.31
N ILE A 213 -16.69 -3.28 6.52
CA ILE A 213 -17.96 -3.27 5.79
C ILE A 213 -19.17 -3.54 6.70
N GLY A 214 -20.34 -3.09 6.25
CA GLY A 214 -21.64 -3.47 6.82
C GLY A 214 -21.96 -2.90 8.21
N HIS A 215 -21.23 -1.87 8.65
CA HIS A 215 -21.47 -1.14 9.89
C HIS A 215 -21.44 0.37 9.63
N ASN A 216 -22.20 1.12 10.41
CA ASN A 216 -22.23 2.58 10.36
C ASN A 216 -21.54 3.22 11.57
N ILE A 217 -20.98 2.43 12.48
CA ILE A 217 -20.28 2.87 13.68
C ILE A 217 -18.90 2.21 13.63
N ALA A 218 -17.84 3.01 13.65
CA ALA A 218 -16.46 2.56 13.51
C ALA A 218 -16.08 1.58 14.63
N THR A 219 -16.42 1.93 15.87
CA THR A 219 -16.18 1.09 17.05
C THR A 219 -16.95 -0.24 17.05
N ASP A 220 -17.93 -0.43 16.16
CA ASP A 220 -18.67 -1.70 15.98
C ASP A 220 -18.19 -2.52 14.77
N MET A 221 -17.27 -2.00 13.96
CA MET A 221 -16.83 -2.63 12.73
C MET A 221 -16.06 -3.93 13.00
N LYS A 222 -16.73 -5.06 12.78
CA LYS A 222 -16.17 -6.42 12.98
C LYS A 222 -16.01 -7.25 11.70
N TYR A 223 -16.46 -6.71 10.57
CA TYR A 223 -16.39 -7.37 9.27
C TYR A 223 -15.39 -6.61 8.42
N TRP A 224 -14.25 -7.24 8.10
CA TRP A 224 -13.22 -6.62 7.29
C TRP A 224 -12.73 -7.55 6.19
N LEU A 225 -12.09 -6.95 5.18
CA LEU A 225 -11.44 -7.60 4.07
C LEU A 225 -9.96 -7.24 4.05
N ASP A 226 -9.12 -8.26 3.83
CA ASP A 226 -7.68 -8.07 3.73
C ASP A 226 -7.29 -7.65 2.31
N PRO A 227 -6.40 -6.64 2.14
CA PRO A 227 -5.96 -6.20 0.83
C PRO A 227 -4.99 -7.23 0.21
N GLN A 228 -5.16 -7.51 -1.08
CA GLN A 228 -4.27 -8.32 -1.90
C GLN A 228 -3.43 -7.46 -2.85
N LEU A 229 -4.08 -6.48 -3.49
CA LEU A 229 -3.46 -5.59 -4.46
C LEU A 229 -4.09 -4.21 -4.36
N PHE A 230 -3.23 -3.19 -4.37
CA PHE A 230 -3.63 -1.81 -4.60
C PHE A 230 -3.38 -1.44 -6.05
N VAL A 231 -4.27 -0.61 -6.62
CA VAL A 231 -4.15 -0.09 -7.97
C VAL A 231 -4.50 1.38 -7.95
N ALA A 232 -3.61 2.23 -8.47
CA ALA A 232 -3.97 3.59 -8.87
C ALA A 232 -4.29 3.60 -10.38
N PHE A 233 -5.28 4.38 -10.78
CA PHE A 233 -5.62 4.50 -12.20
C PHE A 233 -4.39 4.95 -13.01
N PRO A 234 -4.08 4.35 -14.17
CA PRO A 234 -2.80 4.62 -14.85
C PRO A 234 -2.57 6.06 -15.26
N LYS A 235 -3.63 6.86 -15.43
CA LYS A 235 -3.55 8.29 -15.76
C LYS A 235 -3.60 9.20 -14.53
N THR A 236 -3.60 8.65 -13.32
CA THR A 236 -3.58 9.45 -12.11
C THR A 236 -2.34 10.34 -12.09
N LYS A 237 -2.54 11.62 -11.80
CA LYS A 237 -1.46 12.58 -11.60
C LYS A 237 -1.81 13.48 -10.44
N HIS A 238 -0.82 13.77 -9.61
CA HIS A 238 -0.94 14.86 -8.66
C HIS A 238 -0.52 16.16 -9.35
N VAL A 239 -1.37 17.18 -9.27
CA VAL A 239 -1.16 18.50 -9.85
C VAL A 239 -0.86 19.48 -8.73
N ASN A 240 0.33 20.04 -8.77
CA ASN A 240 0.74 21.09 -7.83
C ASN A 240 0.69 22.44 -8.55
N PHE A 241 -0.30 23.27 -8.22
CA PHE A 241 -0.45 24.62 -8.78
C PHE A 241 0.43 25.67 -8.07
N GLY A 242 1.31 25.31 -7.12
CA GLY A 242 2.35 26.17 -6.54
C GLY A 242 1.84 27.35 -5.70
N TYR A 243 2.35 27.52 -4.48
CA TYR A 243 2.07 28.62 -3.50
C TYR A 243 0.60 28.91 -3.14
N SER A 244 -0.37 28.34 -3.83
CA SER A 244 -1.79 28.41 -3.55
C SER A 244 -2.24 27.03 -3.12
N TYR A 245 -2.69 26.93 -1.87
CA TYR A 245 -3.72 26.10 -1.21
C TYR A 245 -4.56 25.06 -1.97
N ILE A 246 -4.37 24.85 -3.28
CA ILE A 246 -5.13 23.94 -4.12
C ILE A 246 -4.13 23.06 -4.88
N SER A 247 -3.76 21.94 -4.27
CA SER A 247 -3.12 20.82 -4.96
C SER A 247 -4.19 19.75 -5.20
N GLY A 248 -4.37 19.35 -6.46
CA GLY A 248 -5.47 18.47 -6.86
C GLY A 248 -4.98 17.18 -7.50
N TRP A 249 -5.86 16.20 -7.62
CA TRP A 249 -5.59 14.93 -8.27
C TRP A 249 -6.38 14.82 -9.57
N ILE A 250 -5.70 14.53 -10.68
CA ILE A 250 -6.34 14.12 -11.93
C ILE A 250 -6.54 12.61 -11.86
N HIS A 251 -7.71 12.12 -12.26
CA HIS A 251 -8.11 10.72 -12.25
C HIS A 251 -7.82 10.07 -10.89
N ASP A 252 -8.33 10.65 -9.80
CA ASP A 252 -8.07 10.18 -8.44
C ASP A 252 -8.88 8.92 -8.11
N PHE A 253 -8.67 7.86 -8.88
CA PHE A 253 -9.33 6.57 -8.73
C PHE A 253 -8.33 5.52 -8.29
N GLY A 254 -8.62 4.91 -7.15
CA GLY A 254 -7.87 3.81 -6.58
C GLY A 254 -8.76 2.58 -6.43
N LEU A 255 -8.17 1.40 -6.58
CA LEU A 255 -8.85 0.13 -6.30
C LEU A 255 -8.10 -0.63 -5.22
N ILE A 256 -8.88 -1.25 -4.33
CA ILE A 256 -8.40 -2.28 -3.40
C ILE A 256 -8.99 -3.60 -3.86
N VAL A 257 -8.13 -4.50 -4.34
CA VAL A 257 -8.49 -5.88 -4.63
C VAL A 257 -8.22 -6.71 -3.37
N THR A 258 -9.20 -7.48 -2.91
CA THR A 258 -9.14 -8.20 -1.63
C THR A 258 -8.70 -9.65 -1.80
N LYS A 259 -8.10 -10.23 -0.77
CA LYS A 259 -7.63 -11.64 -0.77
C LYS A 259 -8.75 -12.66 -0.88
N THR A 260 -9.88 -12.34 -0.26
CA THR A 260 -11.08 -13.17 -0.19
C THR A 260 -12.27 -12.32 -0.60
N ASN A 261 -13.29 -12.94 -1.18
CA ASN A 261 -14.51 -12.20 -1.47
C ASN A 261 -15.35 -11.98 -0.20
N VAL A 262 -16.25 -10.99 -0.27
CA VAL A 262 -17.15 -10.56 0.83
C VAL A 262 -18.01 -11.71 1.36
N ILE A 263 -18.52 -12.55 0.47
CA ILE A 263 -19.47 -13.63 0.81
C ILE A 263 -18.76 -14.71 1.64
N GLU A 264 -17.54 -15.08 1.25
CA GLU A 264 -16.73 -16.08 1.95
C GLU A 264 -16.24 -15.56 3.30
N ARG A 265 -15.72 -14.34 3.34
CA ARG A 265 -15.09 -13.79 4.56
C ARG A 265 -16.13 -13.35 5.59
N THR A 266 -17.23 -12.77 5.13
CA THR A 266 -18.21 -12.06 5.97
C THR A 266 -19.66 -12.32 5.49
N PRO A 267 -20.14 -13.58 5.50
CA PRO A 267 -21.46 -13.94 4.94
C PRO A 267 -22.65 -13.27 5.65
N LYS A 268 -22.44 -12.74 6.86
CA LYS A 268 -23.46 -12.05 7.65
C LYS A 268 -23.40 -10.52 7.54
N ALA A 269 -22.47 -9.98 6.75
CA ALA A 269 -22.36 -8.54 6.55
C ALA A 269 -23.57 -8.03 5.76
N LYS A 270 -24.23 -6.98 6.29
CA LYS A 270 -25.32 -6.30 5.60
C LYS A 270 -24.72 -5.30 4.61
N ILE A 271 -24.51 -5.75 3.37
CA ILE A 271 -23.82 -4.97 2.34
C ILE A 271 -24.62 -4.93 1.05
N ASN A 272 -24.43 -3.86 0.30
CA ASN A 272 -24.85 -3.72 -1.08
C ASN A 272 -23.63 -3.36 -1.92
N TYR A 273 -23.65 -3.77 -3.18
CA TYR A 273 -22.65 -3.37 -4.16
C TYR A 273 -23.12 -2.11 -4.88
N VAL A 274 -22.18 -1.29 -5.33
CA VAL A 274 -22.44 -0.20 -6.27
C VAL A 274 -23.10 -0.79 -7.52
N PRO A 275 -24.28 -0.27 -7.95
CA PRO A 275 -24.93 -0.74 -9.16
C PRO A 275 -24.03 -0.58 -10.39
N ALA A 276 -24.20 -1.48 -11.37
CA ALA A 276 -23.59 -1.32 -12.68
C ALA A 276 -24.59 -0.62 -13.60
N TYR A 277 -24.18 0.49 -14.22
CA TYR A 277 -25.01 1.26 -15.15
C TYR A 277 -24.48 1.07 -16.58
N PRO A 278 -25.33 1.09 -17.62
CA PRO A 278 -24.88 1.16 -19.00
C PRO A 278 -23.96 2.37 -19.22
N GLU A 279 -22.95 2.22 -20.08
CA GLU A 279 -21.95 3.27 -20.33
C GLU A 279 -22.60 4.59 -20.79
N ASN A 280 -23.62 4.50 -21.65
CA ASN A 280 -24.34 5.67 -22.15
C ASN A 280 -25.16 6.36 -21.06
N ASP A 281 -25.69 5.59 -20.10
CA ASP A 281 -26.48 6.14 -18.99
C ASP A 281 -25.57 6.90 -18.01
N ILE A 282 -24.33 6.43 -17.79
CA ILE A 282 -23.33 7.17 -17.00
C ILE A 282 -23.04 8.52 -17.65
N LYS A 283 -22.85 8.55 -18.98
CA LYS A 283 -22.54 9.77 -19.73
C LYS A 283 -23.71 10.75 -19.72
N SER A 284 -24.91 10.27 -20.07
CA SER A 284 -26.10 11.13 -20.11
C SER A 284 -26.46 11.67 -18.73
N PHE A 285 -26.35 10.84 -17.69
CA PHE A 285 -26.59 11.28 -16.32
C PHE A 285 -25.55 12.28 -15.84
N TYR A 286 -24.27 12.11 -16.22
CA TYR A 286 -23.25 13.10 -15.92
C TYR A 286 -23.58 14.46 -16.54
N ASP A 287 -23.92 14.49 -17.83
CA ASP A 287 -24.29 15.73 -18.52
C ASP A 287 -25.54 16.37 -17.89
N GLU A 288 -26.56 15.57 -17.57
CA GLU A 288 -27.79 16.02 -16.91
C GLU A 288 -27.50 16.59 -15.51
N ALA A 289 -26.72 15.90 -14.68
CA ALA A 289 -26.40 16.32 -13.32
C ALA A 289 -25.57 17.60 -13.29
N MET A 290 -24.62 17.75 -14.23
CA MET A 290 -23.80 18.96 -14.35
C MET A 290 -24.60 20.15 -14.92
N GLN A 291 -25.50 19.92 -15.88
CA GLN A 291 -26.34 20.98 -16.46
C GLN A 291 -27.37 21.51 -15.47
N ASN A 292 -27.86 20.65 -14.58
CA ASN A 292 -28.90 21.00 -13.62
C ASN A 292 -28.36 21.19 -12.19
N GLU A 293 -27.04 21.18 -12.00
CA GLU A 293 -26.38 21.40 -10.71
C GLU A 293 -26.99 20.55 -9.58
N TYR A 294 -27.01 19.23 -9.77
CA TYR A 294 -27.70 18.33 -8.84
C TYR A 294 -27.17 18.43 -7.42
N THR A 295 -28.07 18.25 -6.45
CA THR A 295 -27.68 18.05 -5.05
C THR A 295 -27.33 16.60 -4.83
N CYS A 296 -26.13 16.37 -4.33
CA CYS A 296 -25.51 15.07 -4.12
C CYS A 296 -25.28 14.81 -2.64
N LEU A 297 -25.43 13.56 -2.23
CA LEU A 297 -25.14 13.06 -0.90
C LEU A 297 -23.71 12.52 -0.86
N HIS A 298 -22.94 13.03 0.09
CA HIS A 298 -21.63 12.51 0.43
C HIS A 298 -21.73 11.82 1.79
N ILE A 299 -20.98 10.73 1.96
CA ILE A 299 -21.01 9.91 3.16
C ILE A 299 -19.58 9.53 3.54
N GLY A 300 -19.25 9.63 4.82
CA GLY A 300 -17.91 9.31 5.31
C GLY A 300 -17.77 9.37 6.82
N HIS A 301 -16.57 8.99 7.30
CA HIS A 301 -16.18 9.07 8.71
C HIS A 301 -15.16 10.21 8.94
N GLY A 302 -15.05 11.16 8.01
CA GLY A 302 -14.05 12.21 8.10
C GLY A 302 -14.15 13.07 9.36
N TYR A 303 -13.20 14.00 9.47
CA TYR A 303 -13.15 14.87 10.63
C TYR A 303 -14.45 15.65 10.82
N TRP A 304 -14.93 15.68 12.06
CA TRP A 304 -16.26 16.20 12.36
C TRP A 304 -16.29 17.18 13.52
N ARG A 305 -15.28 17.14 14.39
CA ARG A 305 -15.31 17.86 15.66
C ARG A 305 -14.70 19.23 15.47
N ILE A 306 -15.46 20.27 15.75
CA ILE A 306 -14.94 21.64 15.81
C ILE A 306 -14.36 21.90 17.20
N THR A 307 -13.13 22.39 17.22
CA THR A 307 -12.44 22.91 18.40
C THR A 307 -12.25 24.41 18.27
N PHE A 308 -11.99 25.09 19.38
CA PHE A 308 -11.74 26.53 19.39
C PHE A 308 -10.34 26.81 19.86
N ASP A 309 -9.54 27.47 19.02
CA ASP A 309 -8.25 28.03 19.38
C ASP A 309 -8.43 29.53 19.67
N PRO A 310 -8.10 30.02 20.88
CA PRO A 310 -8.18 31.45 21.21
C PRO A 310 -7.40 32.39 20.28
N SER A 311 -6.39 31.87 19.58
CA SER A 311 -5.51 32.63 18.67
C SER A 311 -5.85 32.48 17.19
N ALA A 312 -6.52 31.39 16.80
CA ALA A 312 -6.82 31.06 15.40
C ALA A 312 -8.32 30.94 15.09
N GLY A 313 -9.21 30.99 16.10
CA GLY A 313 -10.64 30.82 15.90
C GLY A 313 -11.09 29.36 15.88
N PRO A 314 -12.27 29.06 15.30
CA PRO A 314 -12.76 27.69 15.20
C PRO A 314 -11.93 26.87 14.19
N THR A 315 -11.57 25.65 14.56
CA THR A 315 -10.77 24.74 13.72
C THR A 315 -11.33 23.32 13.76
N VAL A 316 -11.09 22.55 12.70
CA VAL A 316 -11.49 21.14 12.66
C VAL A 316 -10.43 20.30 13.38
N ALA A 317 -10.83 19.58 14.44
CA ALA A 317 -9.96 18.68 15.16
C ALA A 317 -9.58 17.48 14.29
N THR A 318 -8.35 16.99 14.43
CA THR A 318 -7.84 15.79 13.73
C THR A 318 -8.38 14.51 14.36
N GLN A 319 -9.71 14.37 14.33
CA GLN A 319 -10.46 13.25 14.87
C GLN A 319 -11.60 12.94 13.92
N THR A 320 -11.56 11.73 13.38
CA THR A 320 -12.60 11.13 12.55
C THR A 320 -13.85 10.79 13.37
N SER A 321 -14.96 10.61 12.68
CA SER A 321 -16.25 10.35 13.29
C SER A 321 -16.44 8.86 13.56
N ASP A 322 -16.84 8.51 14.78
CA ASP A 322 -17.25 7.14 15.10
C ASP A 322 -18.51 6.72 14.30
N PRO A 323 -19.64 7.47 14.33
CA PRO A 323 -20.73 7.20 13.40
C PRO A 323 -20.40 7.72 11.99
N VAL A 324 -20.88 7.02 10.97
CA VAL A 324 -20.94 7.53 9.59
C VAL A 324 -21.71 8.84 9.59
N ARG A 325 -21.12 9.87 8.99
CA ARG A 325 -21.74 11.16 8.75
C ARG A 325 -22.07 11.31 7.28
N TRP A 326 -22.97 12.24 7.02
CA TRP A 326 -23.42 12.53 5.67
C TRP A 326 -23.77 14.01 5.53
N GLY A 327 -23.68 14.51 4.30
CA GLY A 327 -23.99 15.90 3.98
C GLY A 327 -24.41 16.06 2.53
N TRP A 328 -25.38 16.94 2.30
CA TRP A 328 -25.84 17.32 0.97
C TRP A 328 -24.98 18.47 0.43
N ARG A 329 -24.53 18.34 -0.82
CA ARG A 329 -23.77 19.37 -1.53
C ARG A 329 -24.31 19.54 -2.95
N THR A 330 -24.41 20.76 -3.41
CA THR A 330 -24.88 21.10 -4.75
C THR A 330 -23.68 21.15 -5.69
N LEU A 331 -23.76 20.44 -6.83
CA LEU A 331 -22.76 20.51 -7.88
C LEU A 331 -22.63 21.93 -8.40
N MET A 332 -21.42 22.34 -8.70
CA MET A 332 -21.12 23.66 -9.23
C MET A 332 -20.99 23.61 -10.76
N SER A 333 -21.32 24.73 -11.41
CA SER A 333 -20.99 24.93 -12.81
C SER A 333 -19.49 24.73 -13.08
N GLU A 334 -19.13 24.37 -14.31
CA GLU A 334 -17.73 24.25 -14.71
C GLU A 334 -16.94 25.54 -14.47
N SER A 335 -17.54 26.69 -14.77
CA SER A 335 -16.91 28.00 -14.63
C SER A 335 -16.63 28.36 -13.17
N ASP A 336 -17.57 28.07 -12.27
CA ASP A 336 -17.39 28.41 -10.85
C ASP A 336 -16.32 27.50 -10.24
N CYS A 337 -16.39 26.20 -10.55
CA CYS A 337 -15.38 25.23 -10.15
C CYS A 337 -13.98 25.60 -10.68
N GLU A 338 -13.86 26.04 -11.94
CA GLU A 338 -12.58 26.52 -12.49
C GLU A 338 -12.07 27.76 -11.76
N SER A 339 -12.96 28.72 -11.47
CA SER A 339 -12.57 29.99 -10.84
C SER A 339 -11.93 29.79 -9.46
N ILE A 340 -12.38 28.75 -8.74
CA ILE A 340 -11.87 28.37 -7.43
C ILE A 340 -10.63 27.49 -7.59
N MET A 341 -10.72 26.39 -8.34
CA MET A 341 -9.66 25.38 -8.41
C MET A 341 -8.45 25.80 -9.25
N TYR A 342 -8.64 26.72 -10.19
CA TYR A 342 -7.61 27.15 -11.13
C TYR A 342 -7.71 28.66 -11.42
N PRO A 343 -7.48 29.51 -10.40
CA PRO A 343 -7.70 30.95 -10.51
C PRO A 343 -6.73 31.62 -11.50
N PRO A 344 -7.01 32.86 -11.96
CA PRO A 344 -6.22 33.55 -12.98
C PRO A 344 -4.72 33.69 -12.69
N LYS A 345 -4.33 33.74 -11.40
CA LYS A 345 -2.93 33.75 -10.96
C LYS A 345 -2.20 32.48 -11.40
N ASP A 346 -2.85 31.33 -11.28
CA ASP A 346 -2.30 30.02 -11.58
C ASP A 346 -2.38 29.77 -13.09
N LYS A 347 -3.43 30.26 -13.77
CA LYS A 347 -3.54 30.25 -15.25
C LYS A 347 -2.36 30.90 -15.97
N ARG A 348 -1.71 31.90 -15.35
CA ARG A 348 -0.55 32.59 -15.92
C ARG A 348 0.75 31.82 -15.72
N ALA A 349 0.87 31.10 -14.62
CA ALA A 349 2.05 30.32 -14.26
C ALA A 349 2.03 28.90 -14.85
N PHE A 350 0.83 28.35 -15.09
CA PHE A 350 0.61 26.96 -15.50
C PHE A 350 -0.15 26.89 -16.83
N LYS A 351 0.18 25.90 -17.66
CA LYS A 351 -0.53 25.60 -18.91
C LYS A 351 -1.38 24.33 -18.73
N PHE A 352 -2.36 24.39 -17.83
CA PHE A 352 -3.35 23.33 -17.64
C PHE A 352 -4.63 23.69 -18.42
N ASN A 353 -5.10 22.81 -19.31
CA ASN A 353 -6.37 23.02 -20.01
C ASN A 353 -7.52 22.46 -19.15
N TYR A 354 -8.09 23.31 -18.30
CA TYR A 354 -9.09 22.91 -17.32
C TYR A 354 -10.24 22.11 -17.94
N THR A 355 -10.89 22.65 -18.98
CA THR A 355 -12.03 21.99 -19.64
C THR A 355 -11.71 20.62 -20.23
N LYS A 356 -10.47 20.39 -20.70
CA LYS A 356 -10.10 19.13 -21.36
C LYS A 356 -9.44 18.12 -20.42
N GLU A 357 -8.77 18.60 -19.38
CA GLU A 357 -7.91 17.77 -18.54
C GLU A 357 -8.49 17.53 -17.15
N ARG A 358 -9.48 18.32 -16.71
CA ARG A 358 -10.16 18.07 -15.44
C ARG A 358 -10.91 16.75 -15.49
N THR A 359 -10.86 16.07 -14.36
CA THR A 359 -11.57 14.79 -14.13
C THR A 359 -12.36 14.83 -12.82
N TRP A 360 -12.35 15.99 -12.17
CA TRP A 360 -13.10 16.29 -10.97
C TRP A 360 -14.25 17.23 -11.30
N VAL A 361 -15.27 17.14 -10.46
CA VAL A 361 -16.32 18.14 -10.32
C VAL A 361 -16.16 18.85 -8.98
N CYS A 362 -16.77 20.02 -8.82
CA CYS A 362 -16.85 20.70 -7.53
C CYS A 362 -18.28 20.65 -7.01
N SER A 363 -18.41 20.57 -5.69
CA SER A 363 -19.68 20.68 -5.00
C SER A 363 -19.54 21.54 -3.75
N GLN A 364 -20.60 22.27 -3.39
CA GLN A 364 -20.60 23.17 -2.25
C GLN A 364 -21.80 22.90 -1.34
N SER A 365 -21.63 23.08 -0.04
CA SER A 365 -22.78 23.13 0.87
C SER A 365 -23.46 24.49 0.78
N TRP A 366 -24.69 24.57 1.27
CA TRP A 366 -25.33 25.87 1.50
C TRP A 366 -24.46 26.71 2.46
N LYS A 367 -24.37 28.02 2.23
CA LYS A 367 -23.63 28.90 3.13
C LYS A 367 -24.34 29.00 4.47
N HIS A 368 -23.66 28.60 5.54
CA HIS A 368 -24.21 28.66 6.88
C HIS A 368 -23.98 30.04 7.53
N ASP A 369 -24.78 30.33 8.56
CA ASP A 369 -24.76 31.61 9.27
C ASP A 369 -23.46 31.81 10.06
N THR A 370 -22.82 30.70 10.47
CA THR A 370 -21.57 30.72 11.23
C THR A 370 -20.44 29.98 10.51
N GLU A 371 -19.21 30.42 10.76
CA GLU A 371 -17.98 29.75 10.27
C GLU A 371 -17.88 28.33 10.81
N GLN A 372 -18.25 28.11 12.08
CA GLN A 372 -18.27 26.79 12.71
C GLN A 372 -19.18 25.81 11.96
N GLU A 373 -20.35 26.27 11.52
CA GLU A 373 -21.26 25.44 10.75
C GLU A 373 -20.70 25.14 9.37
N ASN A 374 -20.08 26.11 8.69
CA ASN A 374 -19.42 25.86 7.41
C ASN A 374 -18.35 24.75 7.56
N LEU A 375 -17.51 24.83 8.60
CA LEU A 375 -16.46 23.84 8.86
C LEU A 375 -17.00 22.41 9.10
N LEU A 376 -18.22 22.26 9.61
CA LEU A 376 -18.85 20.93 9.80
C LEU A 376 -19.21 20.24 8.48
N TYR A 377 -19.42 21.01 7.41
CA TYR A 377 -19.71 20.50 6.06
C TYR A 377 -18.44 20.46 5.18
N HIS A 378 -17.28 20.70 5.76
CA HIS A 378 -16.00 20.55 5.09
C HIS A 378 -15.62 19.08 4.91
N THR A 379 -15.32 18.67 3.67
CA THR A 379 -14.78 17.34 3.38
C THR A 379 -13.35 17.25 3.90
N ASN A 380 -13.06 16.24 4.73
CA ASN A 380 -11.78 16.14 5.41
C ASN A 380 -11.13 14.76 5.25
N ARG A 381 -9.93 14.60 5.81
CA ARG A 381 -9.28 13.28 5.93
C ARG A 381 -10.24 12.30 6.59
N GLY A 382 -10.30 11.08 6.05
CA GLY A 382 -11.30 10.06 6.38
C GLY A 382 -12.52 10.01 5.43
N ASP A 383 -12.82 11.10 4.71
CA ASP A 383 -13.88 11.10 3.68
C ASP A 383 -13.35 10.69 2.30
N SER A 384 -12.06 10.93 2.03
CA SER A 384 -11.37 10.55 0.79
C SER A 384 -11.69 9.13 0.35
N GLY A 385 -12.03 8.94 -0.92
CA GLY A 385 -12.45 7.64 -1.44
C GLY A 385 -13.90 7.26 -1.16
N GLY A 386 -14.60 8.02 -0.31
CA GLY A 386 -16.01 7.81 0.02
C GLY A 386 -16.95 8.01 -1.19
N PRO A 387 -18.15 7.41 -1.13
CA PRO A 387 -19.13 7.52 -2.21
C PRO A 387 -19.79 8.89 -2.27
N VAL A 388 -19.99 9.38 -3.50
CA VAL A 388 -20.87 10.51 -3.81
C VAL A 388 -22.03 10.01 -4.66
N THR A 389 -23.26 10.31 -4.22
CA THR A 389 -24.46 9.90 -4.94
C THR A 389 -25.32 11.11 -5.28
N CYS A 390 -25.72 11.26 -6.54
CA CYS A 390 -26.61 12.32 -6.99
C CYS A 390 -27.90 11.68 -7.47
N ASN A 391 -29.06 12.11 -6.98
CA ASN A 391 -30.36 11.49 -7.32
C ASN A 391 -30.35 9.95 -7.20
N ASN A 392 -29.72 9.41 -6.14
CA ASN A 392 -29.51 7.97 -5.91
C ASN A 392 -28.65 7.22 -6.95
N VAL A 393 -27.95 7.93 -7.83
CA VAL A 393 -26.96 7.36 -8.77
C VAL A 393 -25.57 7.54 -8.17
N PHE A 394 -24.77 6.46 -8.14
CA PHE A 394 -23.37 6.56 -7.77
C PHE A 394 -22.62 7.38 -8.82
N PHE A 395 -22.14 8.55 -8.44
CA PHE A 395 -21.74 9.59 -9.37
C PHE A 395 -20.23 9.87 -9.33
N ALA A 396 -19.65 9.86 -8.14
CA ALA A 396 -18.24 10.20 -7.96
C ALA A 396 -17.64 9.56 -6.71
N VAL A 397 -16.32 9.70 -6.61
CA VAL A 397 -15.51 9.34 -5.46
C VAL A 397 -14.95 10.62 -4.86
N VAL A 398 -15.09 10.80 -3.55
CA VAL A 398 -14.55 11.98 -2.85
C VAL A 398 -13.03 12.04 -3.03
N SER A 399 -12.51 13.16 -3.51
CA SER A 399 -11.06 13.37 -3.68
C SER A 399 -10.50 14.32 -2.63
N GLY A 400 -11.18 15.43 -2.33
CA GLY A 400 -10.76 16.32 -1.26
C GLY A 400 -11.63 17.57 -1.16
N GLY A 401 -11.14 18.57 -0.43
CA GLY A 401 -11.78 19.86 -0.29
C GLY A 401 -10.75 21.00 -0.31
N THR A 402 -11.25 22.23 -0.38
CA THR A 402 -10.46 23.46 -0.19
C THR A 402 -9.87 23.52 1.22
N ASN A 403 -9.17 24.61 1.60
CA ASN A 403 -8.75 24.72 2.98
C ASN A 403 -9.94 25.17 3.85
N PRO A 404 -9.96 24.75 5.14
CA PRO A 404 -10.94 25.23 6.11
C PRO A 404 -11.03 26.76 6.20
N ASP A 405 -9.92 27.45 5.94
CA ASP A 405 -9.81 28.91 5.99
C ASP A 405 -10.27 29.61 4.69
N ASP A 406 -10.63 28.85 3.64
CA ASP A 406 -11.10 29.43 2.40
C ASP A 406 -12.55 29.94 2.55
N PRO A 407 -12.89 31.09 1.94
CA PRO A 407 -14.21 31.72 2.12
C PRO A 407 -15.37 30.88 1.57
N ASP A 408 -15.07 29.98 0.64
CA ASP A 408 -15.99 29.04 0.03
C ASP A 408 -15.49 27.61 0.28
N ILE A 409 -16.24 26.86 1.08
CA ILE A 409 -15.95 25.45 1.36
C ILE A 409 -16.46 24.63 0.17
N VAL A 410 -15.51 24.16 -0.62
CA VAL A 410 -15.76 23.39 -1.83
C VAL A 410 -15.15 22.02 -1.67
N THR A 411 -15.94 21.01 -2.03
CA THR A 411 -15.47 19.63 -2.18
C THR A 411 -15.21 19.38 -3.65
N PHE A 412 -14.15 18.65 -3.96
CA PHE A 412 -13.89 18.14 -5.31
C PHE A 412 -13.92 16.63 -5.34
N ASP A 413 -14.64 16.10 -6.31
CA ASP A 413 -14.97 14.68 -6.43
C ASP A 413 -14.58 14.17 -7.82
N SER A 414 -13.94 13.01 -7.88
CA SER A 414 -13.58 12.36 -9.14
C SER A 414 -14.79 11.65 -9.73
N ALA A 415 -15.31 12.17 -10.86
CA ALA A 415 -16.55 11.69 -11.46
C ALA A 415 -16.35 10.39 -12.27
N ILE A 416 -17.21 9.39 -12.04
CA ILE A 416 -17.02 8.03 -12.58
C ILE A 416 -17.08 7.97 -14.12
N VAL A 417 -17.62 9.01 -14.76
CA VAL A 417 -17.63 9.15 -16.23
C VAL A 417 -16.22 9.10 -16.83
N HIS A 418 -15.19 9.41 -16.04
CA HIS A 418 -13.79 9.38 -16.46
C HIS A 418 -13.13 7.99 -16.34
N VAL A 419 -13.82 6.99 -15.78
CA VAL A 419 -13.34 5.61 -15.54
C VAL A 419 -14.40 4.57 -15.90
N LEU A 420 -14.97 4.69 -17.10
CA LEU A 420 -16.06 3.82 -17.59
C LEU A 420 -15.72 2.32 -17.58
N PHE A 421 -14.45 1.95 -17.76
CA PHE A 421 -14.02 0.55 -17.68
C PHE A 421 -14.31 -0.08 -16.31
N GLU A 422 -14.27 0.70 -15.23
CA GLU A 422 -14.44 0.23 -13.85
C GLU A 422 -15.93 0.15 -13.45
N HIS A 423 -16.77 1.03 -14.01
CA HIS A 423 -18.16 1.18 -13.57
C HIS A 423 -19.22 0.68 -14.55
N ALA A 424 -18.98 0.77 -15.87
CA ALA A 424 -19.99 0.44 -16.86
C ALA A 424 -20.34 -1.05 -16.87
N ALA A 425 -21.62 -1.36 -17.03
CA ALA A 425 -22.13 -2.73 -17.00
C ALA A 425 -21.51 -3.61 -18.09
N GLU A 426 -21.25 -3.03 -19.26
CA GLU A 426 -20.65 -3.68 -20.43
C GLU A 426 -19.23 -4.18 -20.15
N HIS A 427 -18.49 -3.47 -19.30
CA HIS A 427 -17.09 -3.81 -18.98
C HIS A 427 -16.95 -4.64 -17.71
N ARG A 428 -18.02 -4.81 -16.91
CA ARG A 428 -17.96 -5.38 -15.55
C ARG A 428 -17.27 -6.74 -15.49
N ALA A 429 -17.59 -7.66 -16.40
CA ALA A 429 -16.99 -8.99 -16.43
C ALA A 429 -15.47 -8.94 -16.73
N ARG A 430 -15.08 -8.08 -17.69
CA ARG A 430 -13.67 -7.91 -18.08
C ARG A 430 -12.85 -7.19 -17.02
N PHE A 431 -13.45 -6.19 -16.36
CA PHE A 431 -12.89 -5.49 -15.21
C PHE A 431 -12.58 -6.46 -14.07
N ILE A 432 -13.57 -7.28 -13.72
CA ILE A 432 -13.48 -8.38 -12.76
C ILE A 432 -12.32 -9.33 -13.10
N GLU A 433 -12.28 -9.83 -14.34
CA GLU A 433 -11.25 -10.77 -14.79
C GLU A 433 -9.86 -10.14 -14.76
N PHE A 434 -9.70 -8.92 -15.28
CA PHE A 434 -8.43 -8.22 -15.39
C PHE A 434 -7.75 -8.06 -14.02
N TYR A 435 -8.48 -7.52 -13.04
CA TYR A 435 -7.90 -7.25 -11.72
C TYR A 435 -7.74 -8.50 -10.87
N THR A 436 -8.60 -9.51 -11.03
CA THR A 436 -8.39 -10.82 -10.37
C THR A 436 -7.13 -11.49 -10.90
N LYS A 437 -6.94 -11.48 -12.22
CA LYS A 437 -5.73 -12.03 -12.83
C LYS A 437 -4.49 -11.28 -12.37
N LEU A 438 -4.54 -9.94 -12.33
CA LEU A 438 -3.43 -9.13 -11.85
C LEU A 438 -3.08 -9.42 -10.37
N ALA A 439 -4.09 -9.64 -9.53
CA ALA A 439 -3.92 -9.87 -8.10
C ALA A 439 -3.42 -11.28 -7.74
N PHE A 440 -3.77 -12.30 -8.54
CA PHE A 440 -3.58 -13.71 -8.19
C PHE A 440 -2.76 -14.53 -9.20
N ASP A 441 -2.49 -14.05 -10.41
CA ASP A 441 -1.71 -14.77 -11.42
C ASP A 441 -0.21 -14.44 -11.26
N THR A 442 0.45 -15.10 -10.31
CA THR A 442 1.91 -15.05 -10.11
C THR A 442 2.71 -15.79 -11.19
N ARG A 443 2.11 -16.12 -12.34
CA ARG A 443 2.81 -16.79 -13.46
C ARG A 443 3.72 -15.87 -14.30
N GLY A 444 3.96 -14.63 -13.86
CA GLY A 444 4.78 -13.66 -14.59
C GLY A 444 6.11 -13.24 -13.93
N ALA A 445 6.34 -13.53 -12.64
CA ALA A 445 7.47 -12.96 -11.89
C ALA A 445 8.56 -13.97 -11.48
N LEU A 446 8.37 -15.26 -11.76
CA LEU A 446 9.27 -16.33 -11.28
C LEU A 446 9.49 -17.45 -12.30
N ASP A 447 9.63 -17.19 -13.62
CA ASP A 447 10.14 -18.26 -14.51
C ASP A 447 10.67 -17.82 -15.89
N THR A 448 11.67 -16.93 -15.95
CA THR A 448 12.47 -16.77 -17.19
C THR A 448 13.98 -16.99 -17.00
N SER A 449 14.48 -17.04 -15.76
CA SER A 449 15.89 -17.38 -15.49
C SER A 449 16.09 -18.84 -15.10
N SER A 450 15.09 -19.49 -14.47
CA SER A 450 15.24 -20.85 -13.94
C SER A 450 15.08 -21.92 -15.02
N THR A 451 14.09 -21.77 -15.90
CA THR A 451 13.92 -22.64 -17.09
C THR A 451 15.09 -22.53 -18.08
N ALA A 452 15.71 -21.35 -18.23
CA ALA A 452 16.89 -21.18 -19.07
C ALA A 452 18.16 -21.84 -18.48
N LEU A 453 18.36 -21.78 -17.17
CA LEU A 453 19.51 -22.42 -16.50
C LEU A 453 19.41 -23.94 -16.48
N ILE A 454 18.19 -24.47 -16.28
CA ILE A 454 17.92 -25.91 -16.31
C ILE A 454 18.06 -26.46 -17.74
N ALA A 455 17.59 -25.72 -18.75
CA ALA A 455 17.78 -26.10 -20.15
C ALA A 455 19.26 -26.08 -20.57
N HIS A 456 20.05 -25.09 -20.14
CA HIS A 456 21.49 -25.05 -20.41
C HIS A 456 22.25 -26.19 -19.71
N SER A 457 21.87 -26.53 -18.47
CA SER A 457 22.52 -27.58 -17.70
C SER A 457 22.20 -28.98 -18.23
N LEU A 458 20.97 -29.21 -18.73
CA LEU A 458 20.58 -30.46 -19.39
C LEU A 458 21.23 -30.62 -20.77
N LEU A 459 21.41 -29.54 -21.53
CA LEU A 459 22.16 -29.57 -22.80
C LEU A 459 23.65 -29.85 -22.58
N LEU A 460 24.27 -29.26 -21.55
CA LEU A 460 25.66 -29.57 -21.18
C LEU A 460 25.83 -31.01 -20.72
N LEU A 461 24.90 -31.55 -19.91
CA LEU A 461 24.93 -32.96 -19.49
C LEU A 461 24.80 -33.91 -20.69
N ALA A 462 23.91 -33.60 -21.64
CA ALA A 462 23.73 -34.39 -22.85
C ALA A 462 24.97 -34.37 -23.76
N PHE A 463 25.67 -33.23 -23.86
CA PHE A 463 26.93 -33.13 -24.59
C PHE A 463 28.08 -33.91 -23.93
N ILE A 464 28.17 -33.89 -22.60
CA ILE A 464 29.18 -34.64 -21.83
C ILE A 464 28.90 -36.15 -21.91
N LEU A 465 27.64 -36.57 -21.83
CA LEU A 465 27.26 -37.99 -21.94
C LEU A 465 27.48 -38.54 -23.36
N ASN A 466 27.23 -37.76 -24.42
CA ASN A 466 27.50 -38.19 -25.79
C ASN A 466 29.00 -38.28 -26.13
N SER A 467 29.85 -37.48 -25.47
CA SER A 467 31.31 -37.53 -25.70
C SER A 467 32.02 -38.65 -24.92
N LEU A 468 31.38 -39.19 -23.88
CA LEU A 468 31.85 -40.36 -23.12
C LEU A 468 31.44 -41.72 -23.74
N VAL A 469 30.46 -41.74 -24.64
CA VAL A 469 29.99 -42.96 -25.33
C VAL A 469 30.73 -43.18 -26.67
N SER A 470 31.48 -42.18 -27.14
CA SER A 470 32.26 -42.24 -28.39
C SER A 470 33.78 -42.35 -28.20
N SER A 471 34.26 -42.79 -27.03
CA SER A 471 35.67 -43.03 -26.72
C SER A 471 35.94 -44.47 -26.29
#